data_AF-A0A2P5N597-F1
#
_entry.id   AF-A0A2P5N597-F1
#
_cell.length_a   1.000
_cell.length_b   1.000
_cell.length_c   1.000
_cell.angle_alpha   90.00
_cell.angle_beta   90.00
_cell.angle_gamma   90.00
#
_symmetry.space_group_name_H-M   'P 1'
#
loop_
_entity.id
_entity.type
_entity.pdbx_description
1 polymer ?
#
loop_
_entity_poly.entity_id
_entity_poly.type
_entity_poly.pdbx_seq_one_letter_code
_entity_poly.pdbx_strand_id
1 'polypeptide(L)'
;MNSFLKTLAAATLLSSVYLAPVQAANTLEINGSLFQQTGGSTFDTWKIVAPSGGTFKLNVLAYESTDNTTANAVDLNGDGEFTYIDPDTHFWKDDGSSNPLLNAANHLSRCDDIANNCPAINTPDFKLTDLGATFGASDGSIHFRRDPAYEVTVTAGNYLFVMADYFLNETEAAAGINTNDGIRNTSVGGHGDYRVTFSSDTHSFSLSGNTITVSQVPVPAAVWLFGSTIIGIVGIGRRKAGISV
;
A
#
# COMPACT_ATOMS: atom_id res chain seq x y z
N MET A 1 33.42 38.73 53.32
CA MET A 1 34.51 38.10 52.54
C MET A 1 34.19 36.62 52.39
N ASN A 2 33.86 36.19 51.16
CA ASN A 2 33.96 34.86 50.52
C ASN A 2 33.48 33.62 51.31
N SER A 3 32.66 32.69 50.79
CA SER A 3 32.26 32.31 49.42
C SER A 3 31.13 31.26 49.59
N PHE A 4 29.89 31.44 49.11
CA PHE A 4 29.42 31.05 47.77
C PHE A 4 30.08 29.79 47.18
N LEU A 5 29.25 28.83 46.71
CA LEU A 5 29.54 27.55 46.03
C LEU A 5 29.69 26.35 46.99
N LYS A 6 29.17 25.13 46.78
CA LYS A 6 28.43 24.47 45.68
C LYS A 6 28.09 23.06 46.21
N THR A 7 26.82 22.66 46.24
CA THR A 7 26.46 21.26 45.94
C THR A 7 25.01 21.22 45.46
N LEU A 8 24.84 21.51 44.18
CA LEU A 8 23.61 21.23 43.45
C LEU A 8 23.59 19.71 43.24
N ALA A 9 22.70 19.01 43.93
CA ALA A 9 22.44 17.60 43.66
C ALA A 9 21.89 17.48 42.23
N ALA A 10 22.74 17.02 41.31
CA ALA A 10 22.34 16.66 39.97
C ALA A 10 21.52 15.37 40.05
N ALA A 11 20.19 15.48 39.89
CA ALA A 11 19.33 14.35 39.67
C ALA A 11 19.55 13.86 38.22
N THR A 12 20.45 12.89 38.05
CA THR A 12 20.55 12.09 36.83
C THR A 12 19.34 11.16 36.75
N LEU A 13 18.27 11.60 36.07
CA LEU A 13 17.20 10.71 35.62
C LEU A 13 17.78 9.80 34.52
N LEU A 14 18.22 8.60 34.91
CA LEU A 14 18.45 7.49 33.98
C LEU A 14 17.09 6.86 33.65
N SER A 15 16.29 7.53 32.81
CA SER A 15 15.13 6.90 32.19
C SER A 15 15.62 6.04 31.02
N SER A 16 15.87 4.76 31.28
CA SER A 16 16.02 3.73 30.26
C SER A 16 14.66 3.53 29.58
N VAL A 17 14.35 4.40 28.62
CA VAL A 17 13.22 4.20 27.71
C VAL A 17 13.59 3.02 26.82
N TYR A 18 12.93 1.88 27.02
CA TYR A 18 12.90 0.82 26.02
C TYR A 18 12.23 1.40 24.78
N LEU A 19 13.03 1.97 23.87
CA LEU A 19 12.58 2.32 22.54
C LEU A 19 12.42 0.98 21.81
N ALA A 20 11.17 0.52 21.67
CA ALA A 20 10.87 -0.49 20.67
C ALA A 20 11.46 -0.01 19.32
N PRO A 21 12.03 -0.90 18.50
CA PRO A 21 12.60 -0.50 17.22
C PRO A 21 11.51 0.21 16.41
N VAL A 22 11.73 1.48 16.09
CA VAL A 22 10.86 2.22 15.19
C VAL A 22 11.03 1.58 13.81
N GLN A 23 9.98 0.93 13.33
CA GLN A 23 9.95 0.38 11.97
C GLN A 23 9.96 1.56 10.99
N ALA A 24 10.87 1.53 10.02
CA ALA A 24 10.93 2.54 8.97
C ALA A 24 9.78 2.34 7.96
N ALA A 25 9.47 3.40 7.22
CA ALA A 25 8.62 3.26 6.04
C ALA A 25 9.31 2.33 5.04
N ASN A 26 8.53 1.48 4.39
CA ASN A 26 9.07 0.50 3.45
C ASN A 26 8.17 0.34 2.24
N THR A 27 8.71 -0.38 1.26
CA THR A 27 7.97 -0.94 0.14
C THR A 27 7.67 -2.40 0.44
N LEU A 28 6.52 -2.89 -0.01
CA LEU A 28 6.19 -4.31 -0.05
C LEU A 28 5.86 -4.70 -1.48
N GLU A 29 6.58 -5.69 -2.00
CA GLU A 29 6.29 -6.31 -3.29
C GLU A 29 5.65 -7.67 -3.07
N ILE A 30 4.62 -7.97 -3.86
CA ILE A 30 3.88 -9.23 -3.84
C ILE A 30 3.82 -9.72 -5.28
N ASN A 31 4.37 -10.90 -5.55
CA ASN A 31 4.19 -11.59 -6.82
C ASN A 31 3.03 -12.58 -6.68
N GLY A 32 2.18 -12.68 -7.69
CA GLY A 32 1.09 -13.63 -7.76
C GLY A 32 0.86 -14.11 -9.18
N SER A 33 -0.03 -15.10 -9.31
CA SER A 33 -0.33 -15.77 -10.58
C SER A 33 -1.81 -16.06 -10.65
N LEU A 34 -2.44 -15.70 -11.75
CA LEU A 34 -3.85 -15.98 -12.05
C LEU A 34 -3.94 -17.17 -13.00
N PHE A 35 -4.69 -18.20 -12.65
CA PHE A 35 -4.73 -19.45 -13.38
C PHE A 35 -5.95 -19.53 -14.28
N GLN A 36 -5.74 -20.04 -15.50
CA GLN A 36 -6.83 -20.44 -16.38
C GLN A 36 -7.66 -21.55 -15.72
N GLN A 37 -8.97 -21.40 -15.73
CA GLN A 37 -9.93 -22.41 -15.31
C GLN A 37 -10.89 -22.78 -16.45
N THR A 38 -11.71 -23.81 -16.21
CA THR A 38 -12.83 -24.10 -17.11
C THR A 38 -13.89 -23.00 -16.96
N GLY A 39 -14.12 -22.24 -18.03
CA GLY A 39 -15.12 -21.18 -18.05
C GLY A 39 -14.69 -19.86 -17.41
N GLY A 40 -13.39 -19.62 -17.27
CA GLY A 40 -12.88 -18.36 -16.74
C GLY A 40 -11.42 -18.41 -16.27
N SER A 41 -11.02 -17.43 -15.48
CA SER A 41 -9.74 -17.38 -14.75
C SER A 41 -9.95 -17.27 -13.22
N THR A 42 -8.94 -17.62 -12.42
CA THR A 42 -8.90 -17.23 -11.00
C THR A 42 -8.75 -15.71 -10.88
N PHE A 43 -9.09 -15.17 -9.71
CA PHE A 43 -8.61 -13.88 -9.25
C PHE A 43 -8.04 -14.05 -7.84
N ASP A 44 -7.09 -13.20 -7.47
CA ASP A 44 -6.47 -13.22 -6.16
C ASP A 44 -7.08 -12.17 -5.24
N THR A 45 -7.14 -12.48 -3.94
CA THR A 45 -7.65 -11.56 -2.91
C THR A 45 -6.64 -11.41 -1.78
N TRP A 46 -6.26 -10.17 -1.51
CA TRP A 46 -5.33 -9.78 -0.47
C TRP A 46 -6.07 -8.96 0.58
N LYS A 47 -6.07 -9.44 1.83
CA LYS A 47 -6.65 -8.70 2.94
C LYS A 47 -5.73 -7.55 3.31
N ILE A 48 -6.27 -6.35 3.46
CA ILE A 48 -5.55 -5.18 3.96
C ILE A 48 -6.13 -4.81 5.33
N VAL A 49 -5.27 -4.77 6.34
CA VAL A 49 -5.59 -4.33 7.69
C VAL A 49 -4.91 -2.99 7.93
N ALA A 50 -5.69 -1.93 8.15
CA ALA A 50 -5.21 -0.59 8.44
C ALA A 50 -5.64 -0.19 9.87
N PRO A 51 -4.79 -0.35 10.91
CA PRO A 51 -5.20 -0.07 12.29
C PRO A 51 -5.49 1.41 12.59
N SER A 52 -4.86 2.33 11.85
CA SER A 52 -4.98 3.78 12.07
C SER A 52 -5.45 4.57 10.84
N GLY A 53 -5.79 3.89 9.74
CA GLY A 53 -5.91 4.51 8.42
C GLY A 53 -4.56 4.99 7.89
N GLY A 54 -4.55 5.47 6.65
CA GLY A 54 -3.32 5.91 5.99
C GLY A 54 -3.46 6.16 4.51
N THR A 55 -2.42 6.79 3.94
CA THR A 55 -2.28 7.00 2.50
C THR A 55 -1.06 6.24 1.99
N PHE A 56 -1.25 5.46 0.93
CA PHE A 56 -0.21 4.67 0.28
C PHE A 56 -0.48 4.54 -1.21
N LYS A 57 0.56 4.22 -1.96
CA LYS A 57 0.51 4.00 -3.40
C LYS A 57 0.52 2.51 -3.70
N LEU A 58 -0.15 2.16 -4.78
CA LEU A 58 -0.19 0.82 -5.34
C LEU A 58 0.13 0.92 -6.83
N ASN A 59 1.10 0.14 -7.27
CA ASN A 59 1.41 -0.08 -8.67
C ASN A 59 1.28 -1.57 -8.96
N VAL A 60 0.72 -1.91 -10.12
CA VAL A 60 0.73 -3.28 -10.63
C VAL A 60 1.68 -3.33 -11.82
N LEU A 61 2.50 -4.37 -11.88
CA LEU A 61 3.20 -4.77 -13.09
C LEU A 61 2.58 -6.08 -13.55
N ALA A 62 1.82 -6.02 -14.63
CA ALA A 62 1.18 -7.16 -15.29
C ALA A 62 1.61 -7.27 -16.76
N TYR A 63 2.26 -6.23 -17.27
CA TYR A 63 2.78 -6.15 -18.63
C TYR A 63 1.69 -6.31 -19.70
N GLU A 64 0.52 -5.70 -19.48
CA GLU A 64 -0.58 -5.77 -20.45
C GLU A 64 -0.12 -5.21 -21.80
N SER A 65 -0.16 -6.05 -22.84
CA SER A 65 0.31 -5.74 -24.18
C SER A 65 -0.85 -5.74 -25.18
N THR A 66 -0.81 -4.84 -26.15
CA THR A 66 -1.70 -4.91 -27.33
C THR A 66 -1.27 -5.96 -28.35
N ASP A 67 -0.04 -6.46 -28.21
CA ASP A 67 0.53 -7.54 -29.00
C ASP A 67 0.68 -8.78 -28.11
N ASN A 68 -0.28 -9.68 -28.29
CA ASN A 68 -0.49 -10.90 -27.53
C ASN A 68 0.45 -12.05 -27.91
N THR A 69 1.53 -11.76 -28.63
CA THR A 69 2.54 -12.76 -28.98
C THR A 69 3.59 -12.90 -27.87
N THR A 70 4.29 -14.04 -27.86
CA THR A 70 5.40 -14.29 -26.93
C THR A 70 6.55 -13.27 -27.07
N ALA A 71 6.57 -12.47 -28.14
CA ALA A 71 7.58 -11.45 -28.36
C ALA A 71 7.52 -10.27 -27.37
N ASN A 72 6.35 -10.05 -26.75
CA ASN A 72 6.17 -9.03 -25.72
C ASN A 72 5.80 -9.62 -24.36
N ALA A 73 5.86 -10.93 -24.20
CA ALA A 73 5.64 -11.56 -22.91
C ALA A 73 6.89 -11.45 -22.05
N VAL A 74 6.72 -11.25 -20.73
CA VAL A 74 7.82 -11.08 -19.77
C VAL A 74 7.68 -12.12 -18.67
N ASP A 75 8.81 -12.66 -18.23
CA ASP A 75 8.88 -13.50 -17.03
C ASP A 75 9.02 -12.53 -15.83
N LEU A 76 7.91 -12.33 -15.12
CA LEU A 76 7.82 -11.32 -14.07
C LEU A 76 8.36 -11.81 -12.73
N ASN A 77 8.26 -13.10 -12.46
CA ASN A 77 8.58 -13.70 -11.17
C ASN A 77 9.89 -14.54 -11.20
N GLY A 78 10.47 -14.78 -12.38
CA GLY A 78 11.73 -15.47 -12.61
C GLY A 78 11.61 -17.00 -12.68
N ASP A 79 10.42 -17.57 -12.87
CA ASP A 79 10.20 -19.01 -12.95
C ASP A 79 10.33 -19.59 -14.38
N GLY A 80 10.57 -18.73 -15.37
CA GLY A 80 10.77 -19.09 -16.77
C GLY A 80 9.49 -19.16 -17.58
N GLU A 81 8.33 -18.81 -17.01
CA GLU A 81 7.05 -18.72 -17.70
C GLU A 81 6.79 -17.26 -18.12
N PHE A 82 6.43 -17.08 -19.39
CA PHE A 82 6.21 -15.75 -19.95
C PHE A 82 4.73 -15.41 -19.96
N THR A 83 4.40 -14.26 -19.41
CA THR A 83 3.00 -13.91 -19.18
C THR A 83 2.72 -12.44 -19.44
N TYR A 84 1.44 -12.15 -19.67
CA TYR A 84 0.84 -10.84 -19.57
C TYR A 84 -0.64 -11.06 -19.23
N ILE A 85 -1.16 -10.25 -18.33
CA ILE A 85 -2.59 -10.15 -18.04
C ILE A 85 -3.06 -8.72 -18.29
N ASP A 86 -4.35 -8.55 -18.47
CA ASP A 86 -5.07 -7.28 -18.60
C ASP A 86 -5.57 -6.91 -17.19
N PRO A 87 -4.75 -6.20 -16.39
CA PRO A 87 -4.92 -6.18 -14.94
C PRO A 87 -6.20 -5.44 -14.53
N ASP A 88 -7.11 -6.13 -13.85
CA ASP A 88 -8.29 -5.49 -13.26
C ASP A 88 -8.21 -5.55 -11.72
N THR A 89 -8.06 -4.37 -11.10
CA THR A 89 -7.90 -4.26 -9.64
C THR A 89 -9.13 -3.69 -8.98
N HIS A 90 -9.49 -4.22 -7.81
CA HIS A 90 -10.62 -3.71 -7.03
C HIS A 90 -10.25 -3.51 -5.57
N PHE A 91 -10.87 -2.52 -4.94
CA PHE A 91 -10.94 -2.42 -3.49
C PHE A 91 -12.35 -2.74 -3.02
N TRP A 92 -12.42 -3.54 -1.96
CA TRP A 92 -13.64 -3.84 -1.24
C TRP A 92 -13.45 -3.55 0.25
N LYS A 93 -14.54 -3.20 0.93
CA LYS A 93 -14.58 -3.20 2.40
C LYS A 93 -14.69 -4.64 2.89
N ASP A 94 -13.87 -5.02 3.87
CA ASP A 94 -14.05 -6.28 4.59
C ASP A 94 -14.96 -6.02 5.80
N ASP A 95 -16.22 -6.41 5.67
CA ASP A 95 -17.26 -6.28 6.69
C ASP A 95 -17.20 -7.37 7.78
N GLY A 96 -16.20 -8.25 7.73
CA GLY A 96 -16.03 -9.36 8.67
C GLY A 96 -16.91 -10.58 8.38
N SER A 97 -17.66 -10.59 7.28
CA SER A 97 -18.35 -11.78 6.80
C SER A 97 -17.37 -12.83 6.26
N SER A 98 -17.84 -14.06 6.04
CA SER A 98 -17.02 -15.13 5.48
C SER A 98 -16.60 -14.88 4.03
N ASN A 99 -17.38 -14.08 3.28
CA ASN A 99 -17.04 -13.64 1.94
C ASN A 99 -17.59 -12.21 1.71
N PRO A 100 -16.77 -11.17 1.97
CA PRO A 100 -17.18 -9.78 1.77
C PRO A 100 -17.56 -9.42 0.32
N LEU A 101 -17.11 -10.22 -0.66
CA LEU A 101 -17.43 -10.03 -2.09
C LEU A 101 -18.89 -10.35 -2.43
N LEU A 102 -19.63 -11.07 -1.57
CA LEU A 102 -21.06 -11.35 -1.77
C LEU A 102 -21.95 -10.11 -1.61
N ASN A 103 -21.45 -9.07 -0.95
CA ASN A 103 -22.20 -7.85 -0.68
C ASN A 103 -21.69 -6.72 -1.56
N ALA A 104 -22.36 -6.45 -2.69
CA ALA A 104 -21.96 -5.40 -3.63
C ALA A 104 -21.79 -4.01 -3.00
N ALA A 105 -22.43 -3.71 -1.87
CA ALA A 105 -22.21 -2.45 -1.15
C ALA A 105 -20.82 -2.32 -0.55
N ASN A 106 -20.06 -3.42 -0.46
CA ASN A 106 -18.67 -3.41 -0.03
C ASN A 106 -17.72 -2.99 -1.17
N HIS A 107 -18.13 -3.00 -2.44
CA HIS A 107 -17.25 -2.58 -3.54
C HIS A 107 -16.98 -1.08 -3.47
N LEU A 108 -15.70 -0.70 -3.45
CA LEU A 108 -15.26 0.70 -3.26
C LEU A 108 -14.72 1.32 -4.54
N SER A 109 -13.95 0.56 -5.31
CA SER A 109 -13.33 1.04 -6.54
C SER A 109 -12.93 -0.11 -7.45
N ARG A 110 -12.82 0.21 -8.73
CA ARG A 110 -12.17 -0.59 -9.77
C ARG A 110 -11.10 0.29 -10.42
N CYS A 111 -9.97 -0.30 -10.79
CA CYS A 111 -8.92 0.36 -11.56
C CYS A 111 -8.22 -0.70 -12.41
N ASP A 112 -8.16 -0.43 -13.70
CA ASP A 112 -7.75 -1.37 -14.74
C ASP A 112 -6.50 -0.77 -15.38
N ASP A 113 -6.65 -0.04 -16.48
CA ASP A 113 -5.62 0.84 -17.00
C ASP A 113 -5.31 2.07 -16.10
N ILE A 114 -4.14 2.66 -16.31
CA ILE A 114 -3.84 4.01 -15.81
C ILE A 114 -4.36 5.08 -16.78
N ALA A 115 -4.99 6.15 -16.26
CA ALA A 115 -5.65 7.20 -17.03
C ALA A 115 -6.80 6.74 -17.95
N ASN A 116 -7.17 5.47 -17.89
CA ASN A 116 -8.32 4.85 -18.54
C ASN A 116 -8.94 3.89 -17.52
N ASN A 117 -10.27 3.83 -17.36
CA ASN A 117 -10.91 2.88 -16.41
C ASN A 117 -10.47 2.92 -14.92
N CYS A 118 -9.78 3.98 -14.47
CA CYS A 118 -9.41 4.19 -13.06
C CYS A 118 -10.06 5.46 -12.48
N PRO A 119 -11.39 5.45 -12.19
CA PRO A 119 -12.11 6.63 -11.73
C PRO A 119 -11.60 7.10 -10.36
N ALA A 120 -11.43 8.42 -10.22
CA ALA A 120 -11.15 9.02 -8.92
C ALA A 120 -12.35 8.82 -7.98
N ILE A 121 -12.07 8.30 -6.78
CA ILE A 121 -13.05 8.12 -5.72
C ILE A 121 -12.72 9.07 -4.58
N ASN A 122 -13.72 9.74 -4.01
CA ASN A 122 -13.53 10.64 -2.87
C ASN A 122 -14.71 10.53 -1.90
N THR A 123 -14.62 9.58 -0.99
CA THR A 123 -15.60 9.38 0.09
C THR A 123 -14.93 9.67 1.44
N PRO A 124 -15.70 9.84 2.53
CA PRO A 124 -15.12 10.04 3.86
C PRO A 124 -14.18 8.93 4.31
N ASP A 125 -14.45 7.69 3.91
CA ASP A 125 -13.76 6.50 4.42
C ASP A 125 -12.72 5.93 3.45
N PHE A 126 -12.79 6.32 2.18
CA PHE A 126 -11.96 5.81 1.09
C PHE A 126 -11.79 6.85 -0.01
N LYS A 127 -10.55 7.04 -0.44
CA LYS A 127 -10.20 7.86 -1.60
C LYS A 127 -9.24 7.09 -2.50
N LEU A 128 -9.46 7.17 -3.81
CA LEU A 128 -8.54 6.67 -4.83
C LEU A 128 -8.20 7.82 -5.78
N THR A 129 -6.93 7.99 -6.09
CA THR A 129 -6.44 8.98 -7.05
C THR A 129 -5.44 8.33 -7.98
N ASP A 130 -5.78 8.31 -9.27
CA ASP A 130 -4.88 7.90 -10.34
C ASP A 130 -3.58 8.72 -10.32
N LEU A 131 -2.42 8.05 -10.42
CA LEU A 131 -1.10 8.67 -10.42
C LEU A 131 -0.63 9.10 -11.83
N GLY A 132 -1.39 8.74 -12.86
CA GLY A 132 -1.17 9.11 -14.25
C GLY A 132 -0.09 8.27 -14.95
N ALA A 133 -0.24 8.10 -16.25
CA ALA A 133 0.48 7.14 -17.10
C ALA A 133 2.02 7.18 -17.05
N THR A 134 2.63 8.22 -16.51
CA THR A 134 4.10 8.34 -16.39
C THR A 134 4.63 7.79 -15.08
N PHE A 135 3.79 7.64 -14.05
CA PHE A 135 4.21 7.12 -12.75
C PHE A 135 4.61 5.65 -12.87
N GLY A 136 5.79 5.28 -12.39
CA GLY A 136 6.30 3.89 -12.44
C GLY A 136 6.75 3.39 -13.82
N ALA A 137 6.42 4.09 -14.91
CA ALA A 137 6.84 3.68 -16.25
C ALA A 137 8.36 3.80 -16.46
N SER A 138 8.99 4.81 -15.84
CA SER A 138 10.44 5.05 -16.00
C SER A 138 11.31 4.06 -15.20
N ASP A 139 10.79 3.54 -14.09
CA ASP A 139 11.50 2.57 -13.23
C ASP A 139 11.05 1.12 -13.47
N GLY A 140 10.10 0.91 -14.39
CA GLY A 140 9.58 -0.41 -14.74
C GLY A 140 8.67 -1.03 -13.68
N SER A 141 8.18 -0.24 -12.72
CA SER A 141 7.18 -0.70 -11.75
C SER A 141 5.76 -0.82 -12.34
N ILE A 142 5.54 -0.29 -13.54
CA ILE A 142 4.35 -0.55 -14.38
C ILE A 142 4.74 -0.69 -15.86
N HIS A 143 3.90 -1.33 -16.66
CA HIS A 143 3.89 -1.16 -18.10
C HIS A 143 3.13 0.12 -18.50
N PHE A 144 3.77 0.94 -19.34
CA PHE A 144 3.33 2.30 -19.64
C PHE A 144 1.91 2.34 -20.24
N ARG A 145 0.99 3.08 -19.58
CA ARG A 145 -0.43 3.30 -19.97
C ARG A 145 -1.34 2.07 -19.91
N ARG A 146 -0.90 1.01 -19.26
CA ARG A 146 -1.50 -0.32 -19.37
C ARG A 146 -1.73 -0.92 -18.00
N ASP A 147 -0.71 -0.88 -17.17
CA ASP A 147 -0.90 -1.34 -15.79
C ASP A 147 -1.35 -0.20 -14.86
N PRO A 148 -2.18 -0.50 -13.84
CA PRO A 148 -2.70 0.50 -12.94
C PRO A 148 -1.63 1.02 -11.98
N ALA A 149 -1.65 2.35 -11.76
CA ALA A 149 -0.97 2.97 -10.64
C ALA A 149 -1.82 4.08 -10.01
N TYR A 150 -2.03 3.97 -8.71
CA TYR A 150 -2.89 4.90 -7.98
C TYR A 150 -2.49 5.05 -6.51
N GLU A 151 -2.90 6.15 -5.93
CA GLU A 151 -2.82 6.41 -4.50
C GLU A 151 -4.18 6.11 -3.85
N VAL A 152 -4.14 5.38 -2.74
CA VAL A 152 -5.31 5.09 -1.92
C VAL A 152 -5.16 5.76 -0.57
N THR A 153 -6.24 6.36 -0.08
CA THR A 153 -6.38 6.75 1.33
C THR A 153 -7.51 5.96 1.95
N VAL A 154 -7.22 5.31 3.07
CA VAL A 154 -8.19 4.51 3.84
C VAL A 154 -8.31 5.04 5.26
N THR A 155 -9.49 4.90 5.85
CA THR A 155 -9.68 5.02 7.30
C THR A 155 -9.24 3.75 8.02
N ALA A 156 -9.28 3.76 9.35
CA ALA A 156 -8.99 2.56 10.12
C ALA A 156 -10.03 1.47 9.81
N GLY A 157 -9.59 0.28 9.43
CA GLY A 157 -10.48 -0.79 9.02
C GLY A 157 -9.81 -1.95 8.32
N ASN A 158 -10.65 -2.85 7.81
CA ASN A 158 -10.25 -3.98 6.99
C ASN A 158 -10.79 -3.80 5.57
N TYR A 159 -9.99 -4.16 4.59
CA TYR A 159 -10.29 -4.05 3.18
C TYR A 159 -9.80 -5.31 2.46
N LEU A 160 -10.27 -5.52 1.25
CA LEU A 160 -9.73 -6.49 0.31
C LEU A 160 -9.22 -5.74 -0.91
N PHE A 161 -8.00 -6.05 -1.32
CA PHE A 161 -7.49 -5.77 -2.65
C PHE A 161 -7.69 -7.03 -3.50
N VAL A 162 -8.35 -6.89 -4.63
CA VAL A 162 -8.64 -7.99 -5.57
C VAL A 162 -7.88 -7.72 -6.87
N MET A 163 -7.25 -8.77 -7.40
CA MET A 163 -6.47 -8.76 -8.64
C MET A 163 -7.03 -9.80 -9.61
N ALA A 164 -7.47 -9.37 -10.79
CA ALA A 164 -8.03 -10.23 -11.84
C ALA A 164 -7.39 -9.95 -13.21
N ASP A 165 -7.61 -10.85 -14.17
CA ASP A 165 -7.31 -10.66 -15.59
C ASP A 165 -8.62 -10.35 -16.34
N TYR A 166 -8.70 -9.18 -16.99
CA TYR A 166 -9.78 -8.64 -17.81
C TYR A 166 -11.22 -8.69 -17.24
N PHE A 167 -11.79 -7.49 -17.04
CA PHE A 167 -13.07 -7.15 -16.40
C PHE A 167 -13.69 -8.19 -15.45
N LEU A 168 -13.44 -8.03 -14.15
CA LEU A 168 -14.16 -8.74 -13.09
C LEU A 168 -15.37 -7.91 -12.61
N ASN A 169 -16.59 -8.41 -12.80
CA ASN A 169 -17.77 -7.76 -12.22
C ASN A 169 -18.11 -8.28 -10.81
N GLU A 170 -19.01 -7.59 -10.10
CA GLU A 170 -19.38 -7.94 -8.73
C GLU A 170 -20.09 -9.30 -8.61
N THR A 171 -20.81 -9.73 -9.65
CA THR A 171 -21.44 -11.06 -9.69
C THR A 171 -20.39 -12.16 -9.82
N GLU A 172 -19.39 -11.95 -10.65
CA GLU A 172 -18.23 -12.84 -10.82
C GLU A 172 -17.38 -12.91 -9.55
N ALA A 173 -17.08 -11.75 -8.94
CA ALA A 173 -16.37 -11.67 -7.67
C ALA A 173 -17.12 -12.42 -6.55
N ALA A 174 -18.45 -12.27 -6.48
CA ALA A 174 -19.30 -13.01 -5.56
C ALA A 174 -19.28 -14.53 -5.83
N ALA A 175 -19.20 -14.93 -7.09
CA ALA A 175 -19.14 -16.34 -7.52
C ALA A 175 -17.76 -16.99 -7.35
N GLY A 176 -16.69 -16.19 -7.19
CA GLY A 176 -15.32 -16.69 -7.01
C GLY A 176 -14.60 -17.08 -8.31
N ILE A 177 -15.08 -16.60 -9.46
CA ILE A 177 -14.50 -16.90 -10.78
C ILE A 177 -14.71 -15.73 -11.73
N ASN A 178 -13.69 -15.37 -12.52
CA ASN A 178 -13.84 -14.39 -13.59
C ASN A 178 -14.26 -15.10 -14.89
N THR A 179 -15.53 -15.03 -15.28
CA THR A 179 -16.12 -15.94 -16.28
C THR A 179 -15.94 -15.52 -17.74
N ASN A 180 -15.66 -14.24 -17.98
CA ASN A 180 -15.54 -13.69 -19.34
C ASN A 180 -14.10 -13.55 -19.82
N ASP A 181 -13.17 -14.20 -19.13
CA ASP A 181 -11.76 -14.09 -19.42
C ASP A 181 -11.08 -15.45 -19.65
N GLY A 182 -10.08 -15.41 -20.51
CA GLY A 182 -9.16 -16.51 -20.74
C GLY A 182 -7.76 -15.95 -20.84
N ILE A 183 -6.88 -16.42 -19.95
CA ILE A 183 -5.46 -16.09 -19.93
C ILE A 183 -4.90 -16.27 -21.35
N ARG A 184 -4.54 -15.17 -21.99
CA ARG A 184 -4.37 -15.11 -23.46
C ARG A 184 -3.16 -15.89 -23.99
N ASN A 185 -2.27 -16.38 -23.12
CA ASN A 185 -1.10 -17.18 -23.46
C ASN A 185 -1.10 -18.60 -22.84
N THR A 186 -2.18 -19.37 -23.06
CA THR A 186 -2.29 -20.76 -22.56
C THR A 186 -1.20 -21.72 -23.06
N SER A 187 -0.46 -21.37 -24.12
CA SER A 187 0.69 -22.12 -24.64
C SER A 187 1.93 -22.05 -23.74
N VAL A 188 1.97 -21.12 -22.78
CA VAL A 188 3.09 -20.92 -21.84
C VAL A 188 2.53 -20.91 -20.41
N GLY A 189 2.28 -22.10 -19.85
CA GLY A 189 1.98 -22.25 -18.41
C GLY A 189 0.51 -22.17 -18.00
N GLY A 190 -0.37 -21.59 -18.83
CA GLY A 190 -1.81 -21.51 -18.51
C GLY A 190 -2.14 -20.59 -17.33
N HIS A 191 -1.26 -19.64 -17.03
CA HIS A 191 -1.45 -18.63 -15.99
C HIS A 191 -0.83 -17.27 -16.35
N GLY A 192 -1.24 -16.29 -15.58
CA GLY A 192 -1.03 -14.85 -15.67
C GLY A 192 -0.25 -14.32 -14.49
N ASP A 193 1.04 -13.99 -14.59
CA ASP A 193 1.74 -13.40 -13.43
C ASP A 193 1.54 -11.90 -13.33
N TYR A 194 1.63 -11.43 -12.09
CA TYR A 194 1.65 -10.02 -11.78
C TYR A 194 2.55 -9.75 -10.58
N ARG A 195 2.98 -8.49 -10.45
CA ARG A 195 3.59 -7.96 -9.23
C ARG A 195 2.82 -6.75 -8.76
N VAL A 196 2.46 -6.73 -7.48
CA VAL A 196 1.89 -5.54 -6.81
C VAL A 196 2.91 -4.93 -5.88
N THR A 197 3.09 -3.63 -5.98
CA THR A 197 4.01 -2.87 -5.13
C THR A 197 3.24 -1.86 -4.29
N PHE A 198 3.25 -2.06 -2.98
CA PHE A 198 2.74 -1.10 -1.99
C PHE A 198 3.88 -0.22 -1.51
N SER A 199 3.67 1.10 -1.49
CA SER A 199 4.68 2.06 -1.01
C SER A 199 4.07 3.25 -0.30
N SER A 200 4.80 3.80 0.68
CA SER A 200 4.45 5.03 1.40
C SER A 200 5.70 5.60 2.06
N ASP A 201 5.76 6.92 2.20
CA ASP A 201 6.85 7.58 2.95
C ASP A 201 6.61 7.58 4.46
N THR A 202 5.39 7.22 4.89
CA THR A 202 4.93 7.36 6.28
C THR A 202 4.33 6.08 6.87
N HIS A 203 4.18 5.04 6.06
CA HIS A 203 3.63 3.76 6.49
C HIS A 203 4.62 2.64 6.22
N SER A 204 4.49 1.61 7.03
CA SER A 204 5.18 0.35 6.88
C SER A 204 4.18 -0.74 6.55
N PHE A 205 4.63 -1.71 5.76
CA PHE A 205 3.84 -2.82 5.25
C PHE A 205 4.48 -4.12 5.71
N SER A 206 3.65 -5.02 6.22
CA SER A 206 4.05 -6.39 6.53
C SER A 206 3.06 -7.37 5.92
N LEU A 207 3.57 -8.49 5.43
CA LEU A 207 2.80 -9.56 4.82
C LEU A 207 2.82 -10.79 5.73
N SER A 208 1.65 -11.33 6.04
CA SER A 208 1.50 -12.64 6.69
C SER A 208 0.41 -13.42 5.96
N GLY A 209 0.81 -14.47 5.24
CA GLY A 209 -0.08 -15.14 4.30
C GLY A 209 -0.61 -14.16 3.24
N ASN A 210 -1.93 -14.08 3.10
CA ASN A 210 -2.60 -13.12 2.20
C ASN A 210 -3.00 -11.80 2.92
N THR A 211 -2.52 -11.57 4.14
CA THR A 211 -2.88 -10.39 4.93
C THR A 211 -1.73 -9.38 4.95
N ILE A 212 -2.00 -8.19 4.43
CA ILE A 212 -1.14 -7.01 4.42
C ILE A 212 -1.56 -6.13 5.60
N THR A 213 -0.65 -5.87 6.53
CA THR A 213 -0.87 -4.89 7.59
C THR A 213 -0.19 -3.57 7.23
N VAL A 214 -0.96 -2.49 7.18
CA VAL A 214 -0.49 -1.12 6.90
C VAL A 214 -0.42 -0.35 8.21
N SER A 215 0.79 -0.10 8.71
CA SER A 215 1.00 0.55 10.00
C SER A 215 1.72 1.88 9.84
N GLN A 216 1.22 2.93 10.49
CA GLN A 216 1.90 4.22 10.53
C GLN A 216 3.28 4.06 11.16
N VAL A 217 4.29 4.66 10.53
CA VAL A 217 5.65 4.72 11.05
C VAL A 217 5.71 5.78 12.15
N PRO A 218 6.07 5.42 13.39
CA PRO A 218 6.21 6.39 14.45
C PRO A 218 7.30 7.41 14.10
N VAL A 219 6.97 8.70 14.20
CA VAL A 219 7.98 9.76 14.06
C VAL A 219 8.99 9.60 15.20
N PRO A 220 10.31 9.56 14.94
CA PRO A 220 11.31 9.32 15.97
C PRO A 220 11.13 10.26 17.17
N ALA A 221 11.14 9.70 18.39
CA ALA A 221 10.99 10.46 19.64
C ALA A 221 12.02 11.60 19.76
N ALA A 222 13.16 11.50 19.08
CA ALA A 222 14.16 12.55 18.98
C ALA A 222 13.58 13.87 18.43
N VAL A 223 12.67 13.84 17.45
CA VAL A 223 12.04 15.07 16.91
C VAL A 223 11.25 15.79 18.01
N TRP A 224 10.51 15.02 18.83
CA TRP A 224 9.78 15.56 19.97
C TRP A 224 10.70 16.06 21.09
N LEU A 225 11.78 15.32 21.37
CA LEU A 225 12.78 15.72 22.35
C LEU A 225 13.48 17.02 21.94
N PHE A 226 13.89 17.15 20.67
CA PHE A 226 14.47 18.38 20.14
C PHE A 226 13.48 19.55 20.22
N GLY A 227 12.22 19.35 19.83
CA GLY A 227 11.17 20.37 19.97
C GLY A 227 10.97 20.82 21.43
N SER A 228 10.88 19.88 22.38
CA SER A 228 10.73 20.20 23.80
C SER A 228 11.97 20.89 24.38
N THR A 229 13.18 20.53 23.91
CA THR A 229 14.44 21.11 24.37
C THR A 229 14.54 22.57 23.92
N ILE A 230 14.15 22.88 22.68
CA ILE A 230 14.12 24.25 22.16
C ILE A 230 13.14 25.11 22.98
N ILE A 231 11.91 24.62 23.21
CA ILE A 231 10.91 25.33 24.02
C ILE A 231 11.42 25.54 25.46
N GLY A 232 12.03 24.53 26.05
CA GLY A 232 12.64 24.61 27.39
C GLY A 232 13.72 25.68 27.48
N ILE A 233 14.62 25.75 26.50
CA ILE A 233 15.71 26.75 26.45
C ILE A 233 15.16 28.17 26.28
N VAL A 234 14.19 28.38 25.38
CA VAL A 234 13.56 29.70 25.19
C VAL A 234 12.78 30.14 26.42
N GLY A 235 12.07 29.22 27.08
CA GLY A 235 11.34 29.48 28.33
C GLY A 235 12.25 29.88 29.50
N ILE A 236 13.43 29.26 29.61
CA ILE A 236 14.45 29.62 30.62
C ILE A 236 15.10 30.97 30.30
N GLY A 237 15.35 31.27 29.03
CA GLY A 237 15.93 32.56 28.60
C GLY A 237 15.07 33.77 28.97
N ARG A 238 13.74 33.65 28.86
CA ARG A 238 12.80 34.73 29.21
C ARG A 238 12.72 35.03 30.71
N ARG A 239 12.92 34.04 31.58
CA ARG A 239 12.93 34.28 33.05
C ARG A 239 14.14 35.10 33.51
N LYS A 240 15.25 35.10 32.76
CA LYS A 240 16.43 35.89 33.10
C LYS A 240 16.34 37.37 32.67
N ALA A 241 15.47 37.71 31.72
CA ALA A 241 15.27 39.09 31.27
C ALA A 241 14.22 39.87 32.08
N GLY A 242 13.47 39.20 32.98
CA GLY A 242 12.41 39.81 33.78
C GLY A 242 12.81 40.26 35.19
N ILE A 243 14.09 40.22 35.56
CA ILE A 243 14.59 40.71 36.85
C ILE A 243 15.65 41.78 36.57
N SER A 244 15.20 43.01 36.35
CA SER A 244 16.02 44.21 36.54
C SER A 244 15.47 44.92 37.77
N VAL A 245 16.29 44.94 38.84
CA VAL A 245 16.14 45.80 40.03
C VAL A 245 16.93 47.07 39.77
#